data_AF-A0A4U5M7N4-F1
#
_entry.id   AF-A0A4U5M7N4-F1
#
_cell.length_a   1.000
_cell.length_b   1.000
_cell.length_c   1.000
_cell.angle_alpha   90.00
_cell.angle_beta   90.00
_cell.angle_gamma   90.00
#
_symmetry.space_group_name_H-M   'P 1'
#
loop_
_entity.id
_entity.type
_entity.pdbx_description
1 polymer ?
#
loop_
_entity_poly.entity_id
_entity_poly.type
_entity_poly.pdbx_seq_one_letter_code
_entity_poly.pdbx_strand_id
1 'polypeptide(L)'
;MGVNSELRLQCLLAKFKPAGIFAKIAYFGIRDGMNVITEGEDHSSYAYFLSPEDYATFLERQKTGEAASNPRTYSPSYKIRPNIEMIRAKLETYYNLELVHEREMKSQRQIIEQKWGGKRWELPEKYKKRIEEMEKVEKLGGGDRSVFQEEEREDQQRHEEPEQKKMKPNEDANEA
;
A
#
# COMPACT_ATOMS: atom_id res chain seq x y z
N MET A 1 4.29 -26.72 10.60
CA MET A 1 3.37 -26.10 9.61
C MET A 1 3.13 -27.13 8.52
N GLY A 2 1.89 -27.29 8.03
CA GLY A 2 1.61 -28.20 6.92
C GLY A 2 2.21 -27.66 5.61
N VAL A 3 2.46 -28.53 4.63
CA VAL A 3 3.10 -28.19 3.34
C VAL A 3 2.38 -27.01 2.64
N ASN A 4 1.05 -27.01 2.65
CA ASN A 4 0.26 -25.96 2.01
C ASN A 4 0.34 -24.61 2.74
N SER A 5 0.43 -24.62 4.09
CA SER A 5 0.60 -23.36 4.85
C SER A 5 1.97 -22.73 4.63
N GLU A 6 2.99 -23.54 4.37
CA GLU A 6 4.34 -23.03 4.09
C GLU A 6 4.43 -22.39 2.71
N LEU A 7 3.89 -23.07 1.70
CA LEU A 7 3.83 -22.56 0.34
C LEU A 7 3.09 -21.21 0.31
N ARG A 8 1.96 -21.12 1.02
CA ARG A 8 1.19 -19.88 1.13
C ARG A 8 2.00 -18.76 1.75
N LEU A 9 2.73 -19.03 2.84
CA LEU A 9 3.59 -18.04 3.48
C LEU A 9 4.65 -17.54 2.49
N GLN A 10 5.27 -18.42 1.72
CA GLN A 10 6.25 -18.03 0.69
C GLN A 10 5.64 -17.16 -0.42
N CYS A 11 4.44 -17.49 -0.93
CA CYS A 11 3.72 -16.66 -1.89
C CYS A 11 3.45 -15.25 -1.33
N LEU A 12 3.04 -15.15 -0.06
CA LEU A 12 2.77 -13.88 0.59
C LEU A 12 4.04 -13.08 0.85
N LEU A 13 5.18 -13.73 1.11
CA LEU A 13 6.48 -13.05 1.26
C LEU A 13 7.01 -12.50 -0.06
N ALA A 14 6.70 -13.15 -1.18
CA ALA A 14 7.02 -12.61 -2.51
C ALA A 14 6.21 -11.32 -2.79
N LYS A 15 4.95 -11.26 -2.34
CA LYS A 15 4.09 -10.08 -2.47
C LYS A 15 4.43 -8.97 -1.48
N PHE A 16 4.64 -9.34 -0.23
CA PHE A 16 4.86 -8.44 0.89
C PHE A 16 6.27 -8.62 1.42
N LYS A 17 7.11 -7.59 1.21
CA LYS A 17 8.47 -7.57 1.74
C LYS A 17 8.45 -7.26 3.24
N PRO A 18 8.81 -8.20 4.13
CA PRO A 18 8.70 -8.02 5.59
C PRO A 18 9.87 -7.24 6.21
N ALA A 19 10.54 -6.40 5.42
CA ALA A 19 11.73 -5.64 5.82
C ALA A 19 11.60 -4.14 5.45
N GLY A 20 12.46 -3.31 6.05
CA GLY A 20 12.47 -1.86 5.84
C GLY A 20 11.37 -1.08 6.57
N ILE A 21 11.07 0.14 6.10
CA ILE A 21 10.11 1.07 6.73
C ILE A 21 8.70 0.48 6.82
N PHE A 22 8.27 -0.23 5.78
CA PHE A 22 6.91 -0.77 5.69
C PHE A 22 6.76 -2.17 6.30
N ALA A 23 7.79 -2.67 7.00
CA ALA A 23 7.79 -4.02 7.56
C ALA A 23 6.53 -4.31 8.40
N LYS A 24 6.14 -3.38 9.29
CA LYS A 24 4.94 -3.56 10.14
C LYS A 24 3.65 -3.73 9.34
N ILE A 25 3.47 -2.93 8.28
CA ILE A 25 2.29 -3.02 7.41
C ILE A 25 2.31 -4.32 6.61
N ALA A 26 3.49 -4.71 6.12
CA ALA A 26 3.68 -5.99 5.44
C ALA A 26 3.31 -7.18 6.35
N TYR A 27 3.67 -7.15 7.64
CA TYR A 27 3.27 -8.21 8.59
C TYR A 27 1.76 -8.35 8.75
N PHE A 28 1.01 -7.24 8.79
CA PHE A 28 -0.45 -7.29 8.80
C PHE A 28 -1.00 -7.93 7.53
N GLY A 29 -0.51 -7.52 6.36
CA GLY A 29 -0.92 -8.09 5.07
C GLY A 29 -0.63 -9.60 4.97
N ILE A 30 0.53 -10.04 5.46
CA ILE A 30 0.89 -11.48 5.48
C ILE A 30 -0.01 -12.24 6.45
N ARG A 31 -0.23 -11.73 7.67
CA ARG A 31 -1.09 -12.38 8.67
C ARG A 31 -2.51 -12.53 8.14
N ASP A 32 -3.07 -11.48 7.55
CA ASP A 32 -4.44 -11.51 7.06
C ASP A 32 -4.55 -12.43 5.83
N GLY A 33 -3.58 -12.41 4.91
CA GLY A 33 -3.51 -13.32 3.77
C GLY A 33 -3.26 -14.79 4.13
N MET A 34 -2.72 -15.06 5.33
CA MET A 34 -2.61 -16.42 5.90
C MET A 34 -3.91 -16.87 6.60
N ASN A 35 -4.83 -15.96 6.89
CA ASN A 35 -6.08 -16.27 7.56
C ASN A 35 -7.27 -16.31 6.61
N VAL A 36 -7.19 -15.56 5.51
CA VAL A 36 -8.27 -15.37 4.55
C VAL A 36 -7.69 -15.42 3.13
N ILE A 37 -8.43 -16.04 2.22
CA ILE A 37 -8.14 -16.02 0.79
C ILE A 37 -9.24 -15.23 0.11
N THR A 38 -8.88 -14.11 -0.51
CA THR A 38 -9.80 -13.26 -1.28
C THR A 38 -9.74 -13.63 -2.76
N GLU A 39 -10.88 -13.63 -3.44
CA GLU A 39 -10.93 -13.69 -4.90
C GLU A 39 -10.19 -12.49 -5.51
N GLY A 40 -9.41 -12.72 -6.58
CA GLY A 40 -8.60 -11.68 -7.23
C GLY A 40 -7.17 -11.54 -6.70
N GLU A 41 -6.66 -12.47 -5.88
CA GLU A 41 -5.23 -12.53 -5.58
C GLU A 41 -4.40 -13.06 -6.76
N ASP A 42 -3.40 -12.29 -7.18
CA ASP A 42 -2.56 -12.54 -8.37
C ASP A 42 -1.55 -13.69 -8.26
N HIS A 43 -1.33 -14.27 -7.07
CA HIS A 43 -0.19 -15.17 -6.79
C HIS A 43 -0.56 -16.50 -6.14
N SER A 44 -1.83 -16.88 -6.25
CA SER A 44 -2.40 -17.94 -5.44
C SER A 44 -3.14 -18.93 -6.33
N SER A 45 -2.56 -20.10 -6.54
CA SER A 45 -3.32 -21.22 -7.10
C SER A 45 -4.35 -21.70 -6.07
N TYR A 46 -5.59 -21.20 -6.18
CA TYR A 46 -6.70 -21.45 -5.24
C TYR A 46 -6.91 -22.94 -4.94
N ALA A 47 -6.62 -23.82 -5.90
CA ALA A 47 -6.71 -25.28 -5.76
C ALA A 47 -5.89 -25.85 -4.59
N TYR A 48 -4.75 -25.25 -4.23
CA TYR A 48 -3.91 -25.75 -3.13
C TYR A 48 -4.39 -25.30 -1.75
N PHE A 49 -5.15 -24.22 -1.69
CA PHE A 49 -5.46 -23.52 -0.44
C PHE A 49 -6.93 -23.52 -0.07
N LEU A 50 -7.83 -23.80 -1.02
CA LEU A 50 -9.26 -23.93 -0.75
C LEU A 50 -9.62 -25.39 -0.46
N SER A 51 -10.78 -25.58 0.19
CA SER A 51 -11.43 -26.89 0.24
C SER A 51 -11.92 -27.27 -1.17
N PRO A 52 -12.13 -28.56 -1.49
CA PRO A 52 -12.67 -28.96 -2.79
C PRO A 52 -14.04 -28.32 -3.09
N GLU A 53 -14.87 -28.14 -2.06
CA GLU A 53 -16.20 -27.53 -2.15
C GLU A 53 -16.12 -26.02 -2.45
N ASP A 54 -15.27 -25.30 -1.73
CA ASP A 54 -15.04 -23.87 -1.96
C ASP A 54 -14.37 -23.64 -3.32
N TYR A 55 -13.47 -24.53 -3.74
CA TYR A 55 -12.81 -24.45 -5.03
C TYR A 55 -13.79 -24.65 -6.19
N ALA A 56 -14.74 -25.60 -6.07
CA ALA A 56 -15.80 -25.76 -7.05
C ALA A 56 -16.67 -24.50 -7.15
N THR A 57 -17.01 -23.90 -6.00
CA THR A 57 -17.77 -22.64 -5.93
C THR A 57 -17.00 -21.48 -6.59
N PHE A 58 -15.70 -21.38 -6.34
CA PHE A 58 -14.83 -20.39 -6.97
C PHE A 58 -14.79 -20.54 -8.50
N LEU A 59 -14.66 -21.76 -9.01
CA LEU A 59 -14.64 -22.03 -10.45
C LEU A 59 -15.96 -21.62 -11.12
N GLU A 60 -17.10 -21.91 -10.50
CA GLU A 60 -18.40 -21.48 -11.01
C GLU A 60 -18.50 -19.94 -11.05
N ARG A 61 -18.08 -19.26 -9.98
CA ARG A 61 -18.06 -17.78 -9.89
C ARG A 61 -17.10 -17.13 -10.88
N GLN A 62 -15.99 -17.81 -11.19
CA GLN A 62 -15.04 -17.36 -12.19
C GLN A 62 -15.65 -17.41 -13.59
N LYS A 63 -16.42 -18.46 -13.91
CA LYS A 63 -17.12 -18.59 -15.19
C LYS A 63 -18.23 -17.54 -15.36
N THR A 64 -19.00 -17.25 -14.32
CA THR A 64 -20.06 -16.22 -14.35
C THR A 64 -19.52 -14.79 -14.29
N GLY A 65 -18.23 -14.60 -14.02
CA GLY A 65 -17.63 -13.26 -13.89
C GLY A 65 -17.96 -12.55 -12.57
N GLU A 66 -18.72 -13.18 -11.68
CA GLU A 66 -19.06 -12.63 -10.35
C GLU A 66 -17.81 -12.42 -9.49
N ALA A 67 -16.78 -13.26 -9.65
CA ALA A 67 -15.54 -13.14 -8.90
C ALA A 67 -14.80 -11.81 -9.15
N ALA A 68 -14.98 -11.20 -10.33
CA ALA A 68 -14.37 -9.90 -10.67
C ALA A 68 -15.23 -8.72 -10.18
N SER A 69 -16.56 -8.87 -10.18
CA SER A 69 -17.48 -7.79 -9.80
C SER A 69 -17.72 -7.72 -8.29
N ASN A 70 -17.74 -8.86 -7.59
CA ASN A 70 -17.99 -8.94 -6.15
C ASN A 70 -17.12 -10.05 -5.53
N PRO A 71 -15.86 -9.73 -5.16
CA PRO A 71 -14.91 -10.72 -4.69
C PRO A 71 -15.33 -11.29 -3.32
N ARG A 72 -15.40 -12.61 -3.24
CA ARG A 72 -15.68 -13.35 -2.00
C ARG A 72 -14.40 -13.64 -1.21
N THR A 73 -14.56 -13.84 0.08
CA THR A 73 -13.52 -14.33 0.97
C THR A 73 -13.78 -15.77 1.39
N TYR A 74 -12.72 -16.58 1.41
CA TYR A 74 -12.74 -17.98 1.79
C TYR A 74 -11.80 -18.24 2.96
N SER A 75 -12.12 -19.29 3.72
CA SER A 75 -11.23 -19.82 4.74
C SER A 75 -10.23 -20.80 4.12
N PRO A 76 -8.91 -20.63 4.35
CA PRO A 76 -7.93 -21.59 3.86
C PRO A 76 -8.10 -22.99 4.47
N SER A 77 -7.77 -24.02 3.69
CA SER A 77 -7.88 -25.44 4.05
C SER A 77 -6.93 -25.88 5.16
N TYR A 78 -5.80 -25.19 5.35
CA TYR A 78 -4.86 -25.50 6.42
C TYR A 78 -5.38 -25.02 7.78
N LYS A 79 -5.20 -25.87 8.81
CA LYS A 79 -5.67 -25.62 10.18
C LYS A 79 -4.88 -24.55 10.94
N ILE A 80 -3.57 -24.47 10.71
CA ILE A 80 -2.70 -23.59 11.49
C ILE A 80 -2.77 -22.17 10.92
N ARG A 81 -3.32 -21.25 11.71
CA ARG A 81 -3.46 -19.82 11.43
C ARG A 81 -2.40 -19.06 12.25
N PRO A 82 -1.25 -18.70 11.66
CA PRO A 82 -0.13 -18.18 12.43
C PRO A 82 -0.41 -16.74 12.92
N ASN A 83 0.04 -16.45 14.14
CA ASN A 83 0.09 -15.07 14.65
C ASN A 83 1.31 -14.33 14.07
N ILE A 84 1.31 -13.00 14.15
CA ILE A 84 2.42 -12.14 13.69
C ILE A 84 3.74 -12.57 14.34
N GLU A 85 3.74 -12.88 15.64
CA GLU A 85 4.94 -13.33 16.36
C GLU A 85 5.47 -14.66 15.81
N MET A 86 4.59 -15.59 15.46
CA MET A 86 4.98 -16.87 14.85
C MET A 86 5.59 -16.67 13.46
N ILE A 87 5.01 -15.76 12.68
CA ILE A 87 5.53 -15.39 11.35
C ILE A 87 6.91 -14.77 11.52
N ARG A 88 7.07 -13.83 12.46
CA ARG A 88 8.35 -13.15 12.73
C ARG A 88 9.43 -14.15 13.18
N ALA A 89 9.16 -14.98 14.18
CA ALA A 89 10.12 -15.96 14.68
C ALA A 89 10.58 -16.91 13.57
N LYS A 90 9.65 -17.30 12.68
CA LYS A 90 9.97 -18.14 11.54
C LYS A 90 10.81 -17.41 10.49
N LEU A 91 10.47 -16.17 10.17
CA LEU A 91 11.22 -15.38 9.22
C LEU A 91 12.62 -15.07 9.72
N GLU A 92 12.79 -14.85 11.02
CA GLU A 92 14.08 -14.64 11.66
C GLU A 92 14.99 -15.88 11.57
N THR A 93 14.38 -17.08 11.52
CA THR A 93 15.10 -18.33 11.26
C THR A 93 15.56 -18.45 9.80
N TYR A 94 14.75 -18.01 8.84
CA TYR A 94 15.06 -18.12 7.41
C TYR A 94 15.95 -16.99 6.90
N TYR A 95 15.71 -15.79 7.40
CA TYR A 95 16.34 -14.56 7.01
C TYR A 95 16.77 -13.88 8.30
N ASN A 96 18.04 -13.48 8.38
CA ASN A 96 18.46 -12.62 9.46
C ASN A 96 17.86 -11.21 9.24
N LEU A 97 16.59 -11.05 9.65
CA LEU A 97 15.74 -9.90 9.34
C LEU A 97 16.33 -8.61 9.89
N GLU A 98 17.03 -8.66 11.02
CA GLU A 98 17.70 -7.50 11.61
C GLU A 98 18.77 -6.96 10.66
N LEU A 99 19.64 -7.83 10.15
CA LEU A 99 20.67 -7.43 9.18
C LEU A 99 20.08 -6.89 7.89
N VAL A 100 18.99 -7.48 7.39
CA VAL A 100 18.31 -7.00 6.18
C VAL A 100 17.70 -5.62 6.43
N HIS A 101 17.05 -5.43 7.58
CA HIS A 101 16.44 -4.17 7.95
C HIS A 101 17.49 -3.04 8.09
N GLU A 102 18.60 -3.31 8.75
CA GLU A 102 19.69 -2.34 8.89
C GLU A 102 20.27 -1.91 7.55
N ARG A 103 20.51 -2.87 6.65
CA ARG A 103 21.02 -2.59 5.30
C ARG A 103 20.05 -1.73 4.49
N GLU A 104 18.75 -2.00 4.59
CA GLU A 104 17.72 -1.22 3.91
C GLU A 104 17.56 0.18 4.49
N MET A 105 17.60 0.32 5.82
CA MET A 105 17.57 1.63 6.45
C MET A 105 18.79 2.47 6.07
N LYS A 106 19.97 1.85 5.96
CA LYS A 106 21.19 2.54 5.53
C LYS A 106 21.07 3.02 4.08
N SER A 107 20.59 2.17 3.16
CA SER A 107 20.43 2.57 1.76
C SER A 107 19.38 3.68 1.61
N GLN A 108 18.28 3.61 2.36
CA GLN A 108 17.27 4.66 2.35
C GLN A 108 17.78 6.00 2.89
N ARG A 109 18.58 5.99 3.97
CA ARG A 109 19.23 7.22 4.47
C ARG A 109 20.11 7.85 3.40
N GLN A 110 20.92 7.05 2.71
CA GLN A 110 21.76 7.54 1.61
C GLN A 110 20.93 8.12 0.45
N ILE A 111 19.83 7.48 0.08
CA ILE A 111 18.92 7.98 -0.96
C ILE A 111 18.28 9.31 -0.52
N ILE A 112 17.87 9.42 0.74
CA ILE A 112 17.29 10.65 1.29
C ILE A 112 18.34 11.76 1.30
N GLU A 113 19.57 11.48 1.75
CA GLU A 113 20.67 12.43 1.73
C GLU A 113 21.03 12.88 0.31
N GLN A 114 21.04 11.98 -0.67
CA GLN A 114 21.34 12.31 -2.07
C GLN A 114 20.21 13.11 -2.73
N LYS A 115 18.94 12.72 -2.53
CA LYS A 115 17.79 13.40 -3.16
C LYS A 115 17.43 14.72 -2.50
N TRP A 116 17.57 14.80 -1.18
CA TRP A 116 17.12 15.94 -0.38
C TRP A 116 18.28 16.71 0.29
N GLY A 117 19.52 16.34 -0.02
CA GLY A 117 20.73 17.04 0.43
C GLY A 117 20.95 17.05 1.93
N GLY A 118 20.26 16.17 2.68
CA GLY A 118 20.21 16.24 4.14
C GLY A 118 19.55 17.52 4.68
N LYS A 119 18.93 18.34 3.82
CA LYS A 119 18.21 19.53 4.26
C LYS A 119 16.95 19.08 4.99
N ARG A 120 16.83 19.53 6.24
CA ARG A 120 15.60 19.38 7.00
C ARG A 120 14.48 20.01 6.18
N TRP A 121 13.37 19.30 6.00
CA TRP A 121 12.21 19.89 5.34
C TRP A 121 11.81 21.14 6.13
N GLU A 122 11.86 22.28 5.46
CA GLU A 122 11.37 23.54 6.00
C GLU A 122 10.01 23.81 5.41
N LEU A 123 9.10 24.27 6.27
CA LEU A 123 7.79 24.72 5.84
C LEU A 123 7.97 25.84 4.79
N PRO A 124 7.38 25.72 3.58
CA PRO A 124 7.48 26.76 2.58
C PRO A 124 7.01 28.12 3.13
N GLU A 125 7.68 29.17 2.69
CA GLU A 125 7.55 30.51 3.27
C GLU A 125 6.12 31.08 3.22
N LYS A 126 5.34 30.66 2.22
CA LYS A 126 3.90 30.97 2.10
C LYS A 126 3.10 30.48 3.32
N TYR A 127 3.39 29.28 3.79
CA TYR A 127 2.70 28.70 4.94
C TYR A 127 3.24 29.25 6.27
N LYS A 128 4.54 29.60 6.34
CA LYS A 128 5.11 30.31 7.52
C LYS A 128 4.40 31.65 7.75
N LYS A 129 4.23 32.46 6.70
CA LYS A 129 3.49 33.74 6.76
C LYS A 129 2.02 33.55 7.14
N ARG A 130 1.35 32.54 6.59
CA ARG A 130 -0.04 32.20 6.90
C ARG A 130 -0.23 31.85 8.39
N ILE A 131 0.72 31.15 9.00
CA ILE A 131 0.68 30.83 10.44
C ILE A 131 0.90 32.08 11.29
N GLU A 132 1.86 32.94 10.91
CA GLU A 132 2.09 34.22 11.62
C GLU A 132 0.89 35.16 11.55
N GLU A 133 0.18 35.18 10.42
CA GLU A 133 -1.07 35.93 10.24
C GLU A 133 -2.19 35.35 11.10
N MET A 134 -2.35 34.02 11.15
CA MET A 134 -3.31 33.37 12.06
C MET A 134 -3.02 33.68 13.52
N GLU A 135 -1.77 33.61 13.97
CA GLU A 135 -1.39 33.94 15.36
C GLU A 135 -1.65 35.41 15.70
N LYS A 136 -1.49 36.33 14.74
CA LYS A 136 -1.82 37.75 14.92
C LYS A 136 -3.33 37.96 15.03
N VAL A 137 -4.11 37.28 14.20
CA VAL A 137 -5.58 37.37 14.18
C VAL A 137 -6.19 36.77 15.45
N GLU A 138 -5.67 35.64 15.94
CA GLU A 138 -6.08 35.06 17.23
C GLU A 138 -5.76 35.97 18.41
N LYS A 139 -4.58 36.61 18.42
CA LYS A 139 -4.21 37.61 19.45
C LYS A 139 -5.05 38.87 19.41
N LEU A 140 -5.64 39.21 18.26
CA LEU A 140 -6.52 40.37 18.07
C LEU A 140 -8.02 40.04 18.28
N GLY A 141 -8.36 38.81 18.66
CA GLY A 141 -9.72 38.41 19.05
C GLY A 141 -10.74 38.31 17.91
N GLY A 142 -10.29 38.34 16.65
CA GLY A 142 -11.16 38.28 15.46
C GLY A 142 -11.18 36.90 14.84
N GLY A 143 -12.02 35.99 15.33
CA GLY A 143 -12.17 34.65 14.75
C GLY A 143 -13.04 34.65 13.50
N ASP A 144 -12.50 35.00 12.34
CA ASP A 144 -13.17 34.76 11.06
C ASP A 144 -12.38 33.77 10.19
N ARG A 145 -12.89 32.54 10.08
CA ARG A 145 -12.27 31.41 9.36
C ARG A 145 -12.63 31.39 7.86
N SER A 146 -13.39 32.37 7.37
CA SER A 146 -13.99 32.35 6.03
C SER A 146 -12.97 32.54 4.88
N VAL A 147 -11.86 33.26 5.10
CA VAL A 147 -10.83 33.51 4.09
C VAL A 147 -10.06 32.23 3.69
N PHE A 148 -10.11 31.18 4.52
CA PHE A 148 -9.31 29.97 4.34
C PHE A 148 -9.90 28.95 3.35
N GLN A 149 -11.20 29.03 3.04
CA GLN A 149 -11.87 28.05 2.18
C GLN A 149 -11.76 28.36 0.68
N GLU A 150 -11.48 29.60 0.28
CA GLU A 150 -11.34 29.97 -1.14
C GLU A 150 -9.95 29.64 -1.68
N GLU A 151 -8.88 29.91 -0.92
CA GLU A 151 -7.50 29.66 -1.36
C GLU A 151 -7.13 28.16 -1.40
N GLU A 152 -7.70 27.34 -0.51
CA GLU A 152 -7.51 25.87 -0.57
C GLU A 152 -8.15 25.24 -1.81
N ARG A 153 -9.21 25.84 -2.36
CA ARG A 153 -9.81 25.40 -3.62
C ARG A 153 -8.94 25.76 -4.82
N GLU A 154 -8.25 26.90 -4.79
CA GLU A 154 -7.32 27.28 -5.87
C GLU A 154 -6.05 26.42 -5.91
N ASP A 155 -5.45 26.10 -4.76
CA ASP A 155 -4.26 25.23 -4.70
C ASP A 155 -4.60 23.78 -5.09
N GLN A 156 -5.83 23.30 -4.83
CA GLN A 156 -6.31 22.00 -5.33
C GLN A 156 -6.50 22.01 -6.85
N GLN A 157 -7.07 23.07 -7.43
CA GLN A 157 -7.25 23.20 -8.88
C GLN A 157 -5.93 23.28 -9.65
N ARG A 158 -4.90 23.95 -9.11
CA ARG A 158 -3.57 24.03 -9.76
C ARG A 158 -2.79 22.71 -9.76
N HIS A 159 -3.06 21.83 -8.81
CA HIS A 159 -2.42 20.50 -8.73
C HIS A 159 -3.11 19.44 -9.60
N GLU A 160 -4.38 19.62 -9.99
CA GLU A 160 -5.09 18.77 -10.96
C GLU A 160 -4.71 19.08 -12.42
N GLU A 161 -4.14 20.26 -12.70
CA GLU A 161 -3.86 20.73 -14.06
C GLU A 161 -2.59 20.21 -14.81
N PRO A 162 -1.69 19.34 -14.28
CA PRO A 162 -0.54 18.89 -15.07
C PRO A 162 -0.77 17.61 -15.91
N GLU A 163 -1.86 16.84 -15.73
CA GLU A 163 -2.04 15.56 -16.46
C GLU A 163 -2.88 15.64 -17.75
N GLN A 164 -3.78 16.63 -17.89
CA GLN A 164 -4.67 16.67 -19.06
C GLN A 164 -4.00 17.16 -20.36
N LYS A 165 -2.77 17.69 -20.33
CA LYS A 165 -2.07 18.18 -21.54
C LYS A 165 -1.18 17.14 -22.26
N LYS A 166 -1.12 15.88 -21.81
CA LYS A 166 -0.25 14.85 -22.42
C LYS A 166 -0.93 13.77 -23.26
N MET A 167 -2.22 13.90 -23.57
CA MET A 167 -2.86 13.04 -24.58
C MET A 167 -3.61 13.89 -25.60
N LYS A 168 -2.88 14.41 -26.60
CA LYS A 168 -3.50 14.65 -27.91
C LYS A 168 -3.42 13.33 -28.68
N PRO A 169 -4.54 12.78 -29.19
CA PRO A 169 -4.49 11.64 -30.09
C PRO A 169 -3.84 12.06 -31.41
N ASN A 170 -3.02 11.17 -31.96
CA ASN A 170 -2.35 11.33 -33.24
C ASN A 170 -3.39 11.12 -34.36
N GLU A 171 -4.05 12.20 -34.79
CA GLU A 171 -4.89 12.21 -36.00
C GLU A 171 -3.97 12.44 -37.21
N ASP A 172 -3.25 11.41 -37.64
CA ASP A 172 -2.60 11.34 -38.96
C ASP A 172 -2.29 9.87 -39.27
N ALA A 173 -3.34 9.08 -39.49
CA ALA A 173 -3.25 7.74 -40.08
C ALA A 173 -4.58 7.40 -40.76
N ASN A 174 -4.97 8.21 -41.76
CA ASN A 174 -5.88 7.81 -42.81
C ASN A 174 -5.86 8.88 -43.91
N GLU A 175 -4.85 8.82 -44.77
CA GLU A 175 -4.99 9.22 -46.17
C GLU A 175 -3.87 8.55 -46.99
N ALA A 176 -4.30 7.93 -48.11
CA ALA A 176 -3.58 7.15 -49.12
C ALA A 176 -3.34 5.66 -48.84
#